data_AF-A0A5K1BTE0-F1
#
_entry.id   AF-A0A5K1BTE0-F1
#
_cell.length_a   1.000
_cell.length_b   1.000
_cell.length_c   1.000
_cell.angle_alpha   90.00
_cell.angle_beta   90.00
_cell.angle_gamma   90.00
#
_symmetry.space_group_name_H-M   'P 1'
#
loop_
_entity.id
_entity.type
_entity.pdbx_description
1 polymer ?
#
loop_
_entity_poly.entity_id
_entity_poly.type
_entity_poly.pdbx_seq_one_letter_code
_entity_poly.pdbx_strand_id
1 'polypeptide(L)' 'NVPSAFVRQHLAFESCMLTLADPEGRRYPVRYLNTSESGGIGGFSSGWRKFADENHLREGDACVFEFIKVPKGFNVHIFR' A
#
# COMPACT_ATOMS: atom_id res chain seq x y z
N ASN A 1 2.19 3.35 8.58
CA ASN A 1 2.30 2.10 9.37
C ASN A 1 1.09 1.25 9.04
N VAL A 2 1.26 0.06 8.46
CA VAL A 2 0.13 -0.82 8.07
C VAL A 2 -0.26 -1.69 9.28
N PRO A 3 -1.53 -1.73 9.72
CA PRO A 3 -1.93 -2.52 10.90
C PRO A 3 -1.62 -4.01 10.75
N SER A 4 -0.97 -4.58 11.77
CA SER A 4 -0.49 -5.96 11.75
C SER A 4 -1.58 -6.99 11.43
N ALA A 5 -2.75 -6.90 12.08
CA ALA A 5 -3.87 -7.81 11.87
C ALA A 5 -4.30 -7.87 10.38
N PHE A 6 -4.31 -6.72 9.71
CA PHE A 6 -4.63 -6.62 8.30
C PHE A 6 -3.58 -7.33 7.43
N VAL A 7 -2.30 -7.14 7.74
CA VAL A 7 -1.20 -7.84 7.07
C VAL A 7 -1.36 -9.35 7.20
N ARG A 8 -1.71 -9.85 8.39
CA ARG A 8 -1.91 -11.29 8.63
C ARG A 8 -3.02 -11.86 7.75
N GLN A 9 -4.15 -11.15 7.67
CA GLN A 9 -5.35 -11.64 7.01
C GLN A 9 -5.29 -11.53 5.48
N HIS A 10 -4.57 -10.54 4.96
CA HIS A 10 -4.64 -10.18 3.54
C HIS A 10 -3.31 -10.26 2.79
N LEU A 11 -2.18 -10.09 3.49
CA LEU A 11 -0.84 -10.04 2.89
C LEU A 11 0.03 -11.26 3.22
N ALA A 12 -0.45 -12.18 4.04
CA ALA A 12 0.15 -13.49 4.34
C ALA A 12 1.59 -13.43 4.89
N PHE A 13 1.93 -12.37 5.63
CA PHE A 13 3.26 -12.15 6.23
C PHE A 13 4.46 -12.10 5.25
N GLU A 14 4.23 -12.09 3.94
CA GLU A 14 5.31 -12.13 2.96
C GLU A 14 5.53 -10.78 2.29
N SER A 15 6.80 -10.50 1.99
CA SER A 15 7.16 -9.41 1.11
C SER A 15 6.70 -9.76 -0.31
N CYS A 16 5.85 -8.92 -0.90
CA CYS A 16 5.24 -9.21 -2.20
C CYS A 16 5.14 -7.96 -3.08
N MET A 17 4.93 -8.19 -4.38
CA MET A 17 4.57 -7.14 -5.32
C MET A 17 3.06 -6.95 -5.29
N LEU A 18 2.64 -5.68 -5.22
CA LEU A 18 1.24 -5.25 -5.19
C LEU A 18 1.04 -4.11 -6.19
N THR A 19 -0.21 -3.83 -6.52
CA THR A 19 -0.57 -2.65 -7.32
C THR A 19 -1.34 -1.66 -6.46
N LEU A 20 -0.95 -0.40 -6.44
CA LEU A 20 -1.79 0.69 -5.95
C LEU A 20 -2.55 1.29 -7.14
N ALA A 21 -3.86 1.44 -7.05
CA ALA A 21 -4.66 2.20 -7.98
C ALA A 21 -5.06 3.51 -7.32
N ASP A 22 -4.77 4.65 -7.93
CA ASP A 22 -5.18 5.95 -7.41
C ASP A 22 -6.66 6.26 -7.77
N PRO A 23 -7.22 7.39 -7.27
CA PRO A 23 -8.60 7.78 -7.57
C PRO A 23 -8.88 7.98 -9.08
N GLU A 24 -7.86 8.34 -9.86
CA GLU A 24 -7.93 8.49 -11.31
C GLU A 24 -7.79 7.15 -12.07
N GLY A 25 -7.58 6.04 -11.36
CA GLY A 25 -7.44 4.70 -11.91
C GLY A 25 -6.04 4.37 -12.45
N ARG A 26 -5.04 5.24 -12.27
CA ARG A 26 -3.64 4.98 -12.62
C ARG A 26 -3.07 3.92 -11.67
N ARG A 27 -2.26 3.02 -12.22
CA ARG A 27 -1.76 1.83 -11.51
C ARG A 27 -0.27 1.90 -11.27
N TYR A 28 0.12 1.61 -10.04
CA TYR A 28 1.48 1.74 -9.54
C TYR A 28 1.96 0.40 -8.95
N PRO A 29 2.91 -0.29 -9.60
CA PRO A 29 3.52 -1.46 -9.00
C PRO A 29 4.38 -1.03 -7.80
N VAL A 30 4.08 -1.59 -6.64
CA VAL A 30 4.79 -1.33 -5.38
C VAL A 30 5.26 -2.62 -4.73
N ARG A 31 6.38 -2.54 -4.02
CA ARG A 31 6.86 -3.65 -3.17
C ARG A 31 6.39 -3.42 -1.75
N TYR A 32 5.61 -4.35 -1.22
CA TYR A 32 5.34 -4.44 0.20
C TYR A 32 6.46 -5.21 0.89
N LEU A 33 7.02 -4.65 1.96
CA LEU A 33 7.97 -5.32 2.83
C LEU A 33 7.33 -5.59 4.17
N ASN A 34 7.35 -6.85 4.59
CA ASN A 34 7.15 -7.22 5.98
C ASN A 34 8.52 -7.31 6.65
N THR A 35 8.80 -6.43 7.62
CA THR A 35 10.10 -6.36 8.30
C THR A 35 10.09 -7.09 9.64
N SER A 36 8.99 -7.79 9.98
CA SER A 36 8.81 -8.47 11.25
C SER A 36 8.25 -9.87 11.03
N GLU A 37 8.91 -10.88 11.61
CA GLU A 37 8.42 -12.27 11.62
C GLU A 37 7.05 -12.39 12.30
N SER A 38 6.74 -11.49 13.26
CA SER A 38 5.43 -11.43 13.92
C SER A 38 4.38 -10.59 13.16
N GLY A 39 4.72 -10.06 11.97
CA GLY A 39 3.80 -9.33 11.08
C GLY A 39 3.37 -7.96 11.61
N GLY A 40 4.15 -7.37 12.50
CA GLY A 40 3.83 -6.14 13.21
C GLY A 40 4.21 -4.84 12.50
N ILE A 41 5.24 -4.90 11.66
CA ILE A 41 5.89 -3.73 11.08
C ILE A 41 6.10 -4.01 9.60
N GLY A 42 5.46 -3.21 8.76
CA GLY A 42 5.56 -3.33 7.32
C GLY A 42 5.04 -2.09 6.60
N GLY A 43 5.44 -1.97 5.34
CA GLY A 43 5.11 -0.81 4.54
C GLY A 43 5.47 -0.98 3.08
N PHE A 44 5.01 -0.03 2.28
CA PHE A 44 5.41 0.09 0.89
C PHE A 44 6.84 0.64 0.80
N SER A 45 7.67 -0.01 -0.01
CA SER A 45 9.06 0.39 -0.26
C SER A 45 9.19 0.91 -1.70
N SER A 46 9.76 0.12 -2.60
CA SER A 46 9.88 0.46 -4.01
C SER A 46 8.51 0.79 -4.62
N GLY A 47 8.46 1.84 -5.43
CA GLY A 47 7.25 2.32 -6.11
C GLY A 47 6.40 3.31 -5.30
N TRP A 48 6.50 3.31 -3.96
CA TRP A 48 5.74 4.24 -3.11
C TRP A 48 6.06 5.70 -3.41
N ARG A 49 7.34 6.05 -3.55
CA ARG A 49 7.75 7.42 -3.85
C ARG A 49 7.15 7.93 -5.17
N LYS A 50 7.17 7.10 -6.22
CA LYS A 50 6.57 7.46 -7.52
C LYS A 50 5.06 7.72 -7.37
N PHE A 51 4.36 6.85 -6.65
CA PHE A 51 2.94 7.03 -6.35
C PHE A 51 2.69 8.37 -5.63
N ALA A 52 3.47 8.68 -4.59
CA ALA A 52 3.34 9.90 -3.81
C ALA A 52 3.62 11.17 -4.64
N ASP A 53 4.69 11.14 -5.44
CA ASP A 53 5.10 12.27 -6.27
C ASP A 53 4.05 12.58 -7.36
N GLU A 54 3.54 11.56 -8.06
CA GLU A 54 2.55 11.71 -9.14
C GLU A 54 1.11 12.00 -8.66
N ASN A 55 0.82 11.71 -7.39
CA ASN A 55 -0.45 12.08 -6.74
C ASN A 55 -0.34 13.38 -5.92
N HIS A 56 0.85 13.99 -5.91
CA HIS A 56 1.16 15.22 -5.18
C HIS A 56 0.81 15.14 -3.69
N LEU A 57 1.09 13.98 -3.06
CA LEU A 57 0.84 13.78 -1.63
C LEU A 57 1.71 14.72 -0.81
N ARG A 58 1.10 15.33 0.21
CA ARG A 58 1.74 16.24 1.15
C ARG A 58 1.55 15.76 2.58
N GLU A 59 2.37 16.28 3.48
CA GLU A 59 2.12 16.14 4.90
C GLU A 59 0.75 16.74 5.25
N GLY A 60 -0.08 15.96 5.97
CA GLY A 60 -1.47 16.30 6.27
C GLY A 60 -2.50 15.54 5.41
N ASP A 61 -2.12 15.07 4.23
CA ASP A 61 -3.00 14.24 3.40
C ASP A 61 -3.22 12.86 4.04
N ALA A 62 -4.43 12.33 3.92
CA ALA A 62 -4.77 10.99 4.37
C ALA A 62 -4.98 10.05 3.17
N CYS A 63 -4.30 8.90 3.18
CA CYS A 63 -4.52 7.80 2.25
C CYS A 63 -5.28 6.66 2.91
N VAL A 64 -6.43 6.28 2.35
CA VAL A 64 -7.20 5.09 2.75
C VAL A 64 -6.98 4.00 1.71
N PHE A 65 -6.61 2.81 2.17
CA PHE A 65 -6.28 1.66 1.31
C PHE A 65 -7.38 0.61 1.39
N GLU A 66 -8.07 0.37 0.28
CA GLU A 66 -9.03 -0.72 0.11
C GLU A 66 -8.34 -1.92 -0.53
N PHE A 67 -8.31 -3.07 0.14
CA PHE A 67 -7.62 -4.26 -0.38
C PHE A 67 -8.41 -4.96 -1.49
N ILE A 68 -7.72 -5.23 -2.59
CA ILE A 68 -8.22 -6.01 -3.72
C ILE A 68 -7.43 -7.32 -3.80
N LYS A 69 -8.14 -8.46 -3.81
CA LYS A 69 -7.51 -9.79 -3.87
C LYS A 69 -6.98 -10.13 -5.26
N VAL A 70 -7.72 -9.76 -6.31
CA VAL A 70 -7.41 -10.13 -7.71
C VAL A 70 -7.69 -8.95 -8.64
N PRO A 71 -6.68 -8.35 -9.29
CA PRO A 71 -5.25 -8.55 -9.00
C PRO A 71 -4.91 -8.08 -7.57
N LYS A 72 -3.92 -8.72 -6.93
CA LYS A 72 -3.54 -8.41 -5.54
C LYS A 72 -3.01 -6.97 -5.45
N GLY A 73 -3.68 -6.12 -4.69
CA GLY A 73 -3.38 -4.70 -4.65
C GLY A 73 -4.27 -3.90 -3.72
N PHE A 74 -4.24 -2.58 -3.89
CA PHE A 74 -5.08 -1.64 -3.17
C PHE A 74 -5.65 -0.59 -4.10
N ASN A 75 -6.94 -0.28 -3.95
CA ASN A 75 -7.43 1.04 -4.36
C ASN A 75 -7.07 2.03 -3.26
N VAL A 76 -6.59 3.21 -3.66
CA VAL A 76 -6.16 4.25 -2.74
C VAL A 76 -7.08 5.45 -2.89
N HIS A 77 -7.72 5.84 -1.80
CA HIS A 77 -8.49 7.07 -1.71
C HIS A 77 -7.64 8.12 -1.00
N ILE A 78 -7.52 9.31 -1.62
CA ILE A 78 -6.70 10.40 -1.10
C ILE A 78 -7.63 11.52 -0.64
N PHE A 79 -7.49 11.90 0.63
CA PHE A 79 -8.20 13.00 1.26
C PHE A 79 -7.20 14.11 1.57
N ARG A 80 -7.53 15.34 1.17
CA ARG A 80 -6.71 16.54 1.30
C ARG A 80 -7.40 17.54 2.23
#